data_AF-A0A351K3W5-F1
#
_entry.id   AF-A0A351K3W5-F1
#
_cell.length_a   1.000
_cell.length_b   1.000
_cell.length_c   1.000
_cell.angle_alpha   90.00
_cell.angle_beta   90.00
_cell.angle_gamma   90.00
#
_symmetry.space_group_name_H-M   'P 1'
#
loop_
_entity.id
_entity.type
_entity.pdbx_description
1 polymer ?
#
loop_
_entity_poly.entity_id
_entity_poly.type
_entity_poly.pdbx_seq_one_letter_code
_entity_poly.pdbx_strand_id
1 'polypeptide(L)'
;MAQVASSRYALSAANTERARQAGYVDAQWPLPAIDPSRLREFQERSNARAALSTALWLALILMSGWVLVATWWSWWSLPAVAVYSALYGGASDSRWHEMGHGTAFNSRLLNDAVYYLACFMLLRGPTVWRWSHYRHHTDTIITGHDAEIAFQRPPSIVRALWRFTHVQGGLELLGRLLRHSVGRLDAEARELVPEHEQHRVVVESRVMVVILAAAVMMSGLLSSAVPVILVGGSTILGGWLVVFFGITQHAGLQEDVLDHRRNTRTVMMNPVFRFLYLNMNFHVEHHMFPSVPYHALPELHAEIGPQLAPALPSTGAAYRQIFSALRKQRNDSSYEIPIDLPTMTGGEKAIDIGAENWMRGPEGQVILGLETSFGDGELRRVDVGDRSLVVGRTESGRLFACDGWCSHQKVHLAGGAIIGEEIECPKHNARFDCLSGEATRKPAHEMLRTYPVTVSEGRISIDSPRSDSVGG
;
A
#
# COMPACT_ATOMS: atom_id res chain seq x y z
N MET A 1 -9.04 32.70 -12.64
CA MET A 1 -9.96 31.77 -11.94
C MET A 1 -9.38 30.36 -11.71
N ALA A 2 -8.07 30.15 -11.83
CA ALA A 2 -7.44 28.82 -11.69
C ALA A 2 -7.00 28.45 -10.26
N GLN A 3 -7.27 29.31 -9.27
CA GLN A 3 -6.76 29.19 -7.89
C GLN A 3 -7.78 28.57 -6.91
N VAL A 4 -9.04 28.36 -7.34
CA VAL A 4 -10.14 27.88 -6.49
C VAL A 4 -10.30 26.35 -6.55
N ALA A 5 -9.78 25.69 -7.58
CA ALA A 5 -9.90 24.23 -7.79
C ALA A 5 -8.93 23.36 -6.96
N SER A 6 -8.24 23.93 -5.96
CA SER A 6 -7.06 23.30 -5.32
C SER A 6 -7.16 23.07 -3.81
N SER A 7 -8.19 23.57 -3.12
CA SER A 7 -8.27 23.46 -1.65
C SER A 7 -8.85 22.14 -1.17
N ARG A 8 -9.79 21.52 -1.91
CA ARG A 8 -10.44 20.26 -1.52
C ARG A 8 -9.46 19.10 -1.37
N TYR A 9 -8.49 19.00 -2.28
CA TYR A 9 -7.52 17.90 -2.29
C TYR A 9 -6.28 18.18 -1.43
N ALA A 10 -6.12 19.39 -0.90
CA ALA A 10 -4.96 19.71 -0.09
C ALA A 10 -4.98 18.92 1.22
N LEU A 11 -3.89 18.27 1.58
CA LEU A 11 -3.75 17.67 2.90
C LEU A 11 -3.69 18.80 3.93
N SER A 12 -4.77 18.98 4.67
CA SER A 12 -4.89 19.99 5.71
C SER A 12 -5.76 19.48 6.84
N ALA A 13 -5.52 19.97 8.06
CA ALA A 13 -6.33 19.65 9.23
C ALA A 13 -7.83 19.88 8.97
N ALA A 14 -8.17 20.97 8.26
CA ALA A 14 -9.55 21.32 7.94
C ALA A 14 -10.23 20.36 6.94
N ASN A 15 -9.49 19.76 6.02
CA ASN A 15 -10.04 18.74 5.12
C ASN A 15 -10.12 17.38 5.80
N THR A 16 -9.10 17.01 6.57
CA THR A 16 -9.10 15.76 7.35
C THR A 16 -10.25 15.73 8.34
N GLU A 17 -10.53 16.85 9.01
CA GLU A 17 -11.67 16.93 9.91
C GLU A 17 -13.02 16.84 9.17
N ARG A 18 -13.13 17.42 7.98
CA ARG A 18 -14.32 17.25 7.13
C ARG A 18 -14.53 15.80 6.71
N ALA A 19 -13.47 15.10 6.31
CA ALA A 19 -13.55 13.68 5.97
C ALA A 19 -13.95 12.83 7.19
N ARG A 20 -13.42 13.15 8.37
CA ARG A 20 -13.78 12.48 9.63
C ARG A 20 -15.24 12.70 10.00
N GLN A 21 -15.75 13.93 9.92
CA GLN A 21 -17.15 14.26 10.19
C GLN A 21 -18.12 13.59 9.22
N ALA A 22 -17.68 13.40 7.97
CA ALA A 22 -18.44 12.64 6.97
C ALA A 22 -18.36 11.11 7.17
N GLY A 23 -17.59 10.63 8.16
CA GLY A 23 -17.47 9.21 8.48
C GLY A 23 -16.55 8.42 7.55
N TYR A 24 -15.66 9.09 6.82
CA TYR A 24 -14.76 8.43 5.86
C TYR A 24 -13.45 7.95 6.47
N VAL A 25 -12.92 8.67 7.47
CA VAL A 25 -11.60 8.39 8.06
C VAL A 25 -11.66 7.14 8.93
N ASP A 26 -10.73 6.20 8.68
CA ASP A 26 -10.65 4.91 9.37
C ASP A 26 -11.96 4.11 9.31
N ALA A 27 -12.75 4.33 8.25
CA ALA A 27 -14.01 3.64 8.05
C ALA A 27 -13.80 2.16 7.71
N GLN A 28 -14.84 1.36 7.97
CA GLN A 28 -14.87 -0.02 7.51
C GLN A 28 -15.34 -0.08 6.06
N TRP A 29 -14.63 -0.88 5.27
CA TRP A 29 -14.91 -1.07 3.85
C TRP A 29 -15.54 -2.45 3.63
N PRO A 30 -16.58 -2.58 2.80
CA PRO A 30 -17.18 -3.86 2.48
C PRO A 30 -16.19 -4.74 1.70
N LEU A 31 -16.15 -6.03 2.04
CA LEU A 31 -15.29 -7.04 1.41
C LEU A 31 -16.13 -8.18 0.80
N PRO A 32 -15.68 -8.76 -0.31
CA PRO A 32 -16.36 -9.90 -0.92
C PRO A 32 -16.26 -11.13 -0.01
N ALA A 33 -17.25 -12.02 -0.14
CA ALA A 33 -17.22 -13.30 0.54
C ALA A 33 -16.07 -14.14 -0.02
N ILE A 34 -15.23 -14.66 0.86
CA ILE A 34 -14.14 -15.58 0.54
C ILE A 34 -13.94 -16.51 1.73
N ASP A 35 -13.67 -17.79 1.46
CA ASP A 35 -13.32 -18.74 2.50
C ASP A 35 -11.99 -18.29 3.17
N PRO A 36 -11.94 -18.13 4.51
CA PRO A 36 -10.73 -17.73 5.22
C PRO A 36 -9.52 -18.64 4.96
N SER A 37 -9.73 -19.94 4.74
CA SER A 37 -8.66 -20.88 4.42
C SER A 37 -8.07 -20.59 3.04
N ARG A 38 -8.93 -20.35 2.04
CA ARG A 38 -8.52 -19.95 0.69
C ARG A 38 -7.79 -18.60 0.69
N LEU A 39 -8.26 -17.63 1.47
CA LEU A 39 -7.58 -16.35 1.61
C LEU A 39 -6.16 -16.52 2.18
N ARG A 40 -5.98 -17.39 3.18
CA ARG A 40 -4.65 -17.69 3.74
C ARG A 40 -3.71 -18.29 2.70
N GLU A 41 -4.19 -19.21 1.86
CA GLU A 41 -3.39 -19.74 0.75
C GLU A 41 -2.93 -18.63 -0.20
N PHE A 42 -3.82 -17.68 -0.53
CA PHE A 42 -3.44 -16.56 -1.40
C PHE A 42 -2.43 -15.61 -0.76
N GLN A 43 -2.37 -15.52 0.57
CA GLN A 43 -1.43 -14.66 1.31
C GLN A 43 -0.01 -15.24 1.43
N GLU A 44 0.22 -16.47 0.97
CA GLU A 44 1.54 -17.09 1.01
C GLU A 44 2.57 -16.33 0.16
N ARG A 45 3.65 -15.87 0.80
CA ARG A 45 4.75 -15.17 0.11
C ARG A 45 5.77 -16.16 -0.44
N SER A 46 6.45 -15.80 -1.52
CA SER A 46 7.41 -16.70 -2.18
C SER A 46 8.73 -16.02 -2.54
N ASN A 47 9.77 -16.31 -1.74
CA ASN A 47 11.14 -15.85 -2.01
C ASN A 47 11.61 -16.22 -3.43
N ALA A 48 11.34 -17.45 -3.88
CA ALA A 48 11.79 -17.92 -5.19
C ALA A 48 11.14 -17.14 -6.34
N ARG A 49 9.81 -16.95 -6.30
CA ARG A 49 9.07 -16.20 -7.33
C ARG A 49 9.48 -14.73 -7.35
N ALA A 50 9.58 -14.11 -6.17
CA ALA A 50 9.97 -12.72 -6.03
C ALA A 50 11.43 -12.49 -6.48
N ALA A 51 12.35 -13.39 -6.12
CA ALA A 51 13.74 -13.33 -6.56
C ALA A 51 13.87 -13.48 -8.07
N LEU A 52 13.17 -14.44 -8.69
CA LEU A 52 13.19 -14.62 -10.13
C LEU A 52 12.65 -13.39 -10.87
N SER A 53 11.49 -12.86 -10.44
CA SER A 53 10.90 -11.65 -11.03
C SER A 53 11.82 -10.44 -10.92
N THR A 54 12.45 -10.26 -9.76
CA THR A 54 13.42 -9.18 -9.51
C THR A 54 14.68 -9.35 -10.35
N ALA A 55 15.25 -10.56 -10.40
CA ALA A 55 16.45 -10.85 -11.17
C ALA A 55 16.23 -10.64 -12.67
N LEU A 56 15.10 -11.10 -13.21
CA LEU A 56 14.73 -10.87 -14.61
C LEU A 56 14.61 -9.38 -14.92
N TRP A 57 13.96 -8.62 -14.04
CA TRP A 57 13.84 -7.17 -14.21
C TRP A 57 15.19 -6.45 -14.19
N LEU A 58 16.05 -6.76 -13.22
CA LEU A 58 17.39 -6.18 -13.16
C LEU A 58 18.24 -6.58 -14.37
N ALA A 59 18.14 -7.83 -14.83
CA ALA A 59 18.81 -8.28 -16.05
C ALA A 59 18.34 -7.50 -17.29
N LEU A 60 17.03 -7.25 -17.41
CA LEU A 60 16.47 -6.42 -18.48
C LEU A 60 16.95 -4.96 -18.40
N ILE A 61 17.07 -4.39 -17.20
CA ILE A 61 17.66 -3.05 -17.01
C ILE A 61 19.12 -3.03 -17.44
N LEU A 62 19.92 -4.00 -17.00
CA LEU A 62 21.34 -4.06 -17.35
C LEU A 62 21.54 -4.25 -18.86
N MET A 63 20.77 -5.15 -19.47
CA MET A 63 20.81 -5.40 -20.91
C MET A 63 20.38 -4.16 -21.70
N SER A 64 19.26 -3.53 -21.35
CA SER A 64 18.80 -2.31 -22.02
C SER A 64 19.75 -1.12 -21.80
N GLY A 65 20.38 -1.05 -20.62
CA GLY A 65 21.42 -0.05 -20.32
C GLY A 65 22.66 -0.27 -21.17
N TRP A 66 23.11 -1.52 -21.34
CA TRP A 66 24.20 -1.85 -22.25
C TRP A 66 23.87 -1.48 -23.70
N VAL A 67 22.65 -1.80 -24.18
CA VAL A 67 22.20 -1.39 -25.53
C VAL A 67 22.19 0.14 -25.66
N LEU A 68 21.72 0.86 -24.65
CA LEU A 68 21.72 2.33 -24.63
C LEU A 68 23.14 2.87 -24.78
N VAL A 69 24.11 2.35 -24.02
CA VAL A 69 25.52 2.77 -24.12
C VAL A 69 26.10 2.41 -25.49
N ALA A 70 25.87 1.19 -25.98
CA ALA A 70 26.39 0.71 -27.26
C ALA A 70 25.83 1.47 -28.47
N THR A 71 24.59 1.97 -28.37
CA THR A 71 23.91 2.73 -29.43
C THR A 71 23.99 4.24 -29.22
N TRP A 72 24.70 4.70 -28.19
CA TRP A 72 24.90 6.12 -27.91
C TRP A 72 25.54 6.81 -29.12
N TRP A 73 25.07 8.02 -29.46
CA TRP A 73 25.39 8.76 -30.70
C TRP A 73 24.82 8.22 -32.01
N SER A 74 23.82 7.34 -31.96
CA SER A 74 23.06 6.91 -33.15
C SER A 74 21.56 7.17 -32.98
N TRP A 75 20.79 7.10 -34.06
CA TRP A 75 19.32 7.17 -33.99
C TRP A 75 18.70 6.05 -33.14
N TRP A 76 19.41 4.95 -32.90
CA TRP A 76 19.00 3.86 -32.03
C TRP A 76 19.05 4.21 -30.53
N SER A 77 19.74 5.29 -30.15
CA SER A 77 19.77 5.75 -28.76
C SER A 77 18.38 6.19 -28.26
N LEU A 78 17.53 6.76 -29.12
CA LEU A 78 16.16 7.17 -28.73
C LEU A 78 15.28 5.99 -28.28
N PRO A 79 15.07 4.92 -29.08
CA PRO A 79 14.33 3.77 -28.62
C PRO A 79 15.03 3.04 -27.45
N ALA A 80 16.37 3.04 -27.39
CA ALA A 80 17.09 2.45 -26.27
C ALA A 80 16.82 3.20 -24.94
N VAL A 81 16.84 4.54 -24.94
CA VAL A 81 16.47 5.36 -23.78
C VAL A 81 15.01 5.10 -23.37
N ALA A 82 14.10 4.99 -24.34
CA ALA A 82 12.69 4.74 -24.06
C ALA A 82 12.46 3.38 -23.38
N VAL A 83 13.12 2.32 -23.86
CA VAL A 83 13.04 0.97 -23.26
C VAL A 83 13.70 0.94 -21.88
N TYR A 84 14.92 1.49 -21.76
CA TYR A 84 15.63 1.55 -20.49
C TYR A 84 14.82 2.32 -19.45
N SER A 85 14.26 3.48 -19.81
CA SER A 85 13.48 4.30 -18.87
C SER A 85 12.14 3.66 -18.48
N ALA A 86 11.50 2.91 -19.39
CA ALA A 86 10.31 2.14 -19.07
C ALA A 86 10.60 1.03 -18.05
N LEU A 87 11.75 0.35 -18.17
CA LEU A 87 12.19 -0.66 -17.20
C LEU A 87 12.70 -0.05 -15.89
N TYR A 88 13.43 1.06 -15.98
CA TYR A 88 14.05 1.75 -14.84
C TYR A 88 13.00 2.47 -14.00
N GLY A 89 12.28 3.44 -14.56
CA GLY A 89 11.27 4.20 -13.82
C GLY A 89 9.93 3.48 -13.78
N GLY A 90 9.42 3.12 -14.95
CA GLY A 90 8.08 2.52 -15.11
C GLY A 90 7.85 1.27 -14.28
N ALA A 91 8.64 0.23 -14.53
CA ALA A 91 8.51 -1.05 -13.85
C ALA A 91 8.93 -0.98 -12.36
N SER A 92 9.68 0.05 -11.93
CA SER A 92 9.91 0.29 -10.50
C SER A 92 8.65 0.66 -9.75
N ASP A 93 7.62 1.21 -10.40
CA ASP A 93 6.42 1.71 -9.72
C ASP A 93 5.63 0.60 -9.01
N SER A 94 5.41 -0.52 -9.68
CA SER A 94 4.80 -1.69 -9.05
C SER A 94 5.69 -2.33 -7.98
N ARG A 95 7.02 -2.19 -8.11
CA ARG A 95 8.00 -2.82 -7.22
C ARG A 95 8.15 -2.10 -5.89
N TRP A 96 8.25 -0.76 -5.87
CA TRP A 96 8.22 -0.06 -4.58
C TRP A 96 6.87 -0.29 -3.89
N HIS A 97 5.78 -0.37 -4.64
CA HIS A 97 4.45 -0.56 -4.10
C HIS A 97 4.34 -1.94 -3.42
N GLU A 98 4.57 -3.02 -4.16
CA GLU A 98 4.48 -4.39 -3.64
C GLU A 98 5.48 -4.66 -2.51
N MET A 99 6.75 -4.27 -2.67
CA MET A 99 7.76 -4.50 -1.64
C MET A 99 7.57 -3.57 -0.43
N GLY A 100 6.86 -2.45 -0.61
CA GLY A 100 6.43 -1.56 0.47
C GLY A 100 5.40 -2.21 1.39
N HIS A 101 4.50 -3.03 0.81
CA HIS A 101 3.60 -3.93 1.55
C HIS A 101 4.32 -5.11 2.16
N GLY A 102 5.52 -5.45 1.68
CA GLY A 102 6.35 -6.55 2.15
C GLY A 102 5.69 -7.91 1.95
N THR A 103 4.89 -8.04 0.89
CA THR A 103 4.14 -9.24 0.52
C THR A 103 4.92 -10.13 -0.45
N ALA A 104 5.88 -9.59 -1.21
CA ALA A 104 6.62 -10.37 -2.21
C ALA A 104 7.56 -11.42 -1.59
N PHE A 105 8.44 -11.02 -0.67
CA PHE A 105 9.41 -11.91 -0.02
C PHE A 105 8.98 -12.29 1.39
N ASN A 106 9.35 -13.49 1.85
CA ASN A 106 9.33 -13.84 3.28
C ASN A 106 10.39 -13.06 4.06
N SER A 107 11.50 -12.69 3.42
CA SER A 107 12.56 -11.91 4.03
C SER A 107 12.23 -10.40 3.99
N ARG A 108 12.13 -9.79 5.16
CA ARG A 108 12.00 -8.34 5.32
C ARG A 108 13.15 -7.58 4.65
N LEU A 109 14.38 -8.07 4.83
CA LEU A 109 15.56 -7.44 4.25
C LEU A 109 15.50 -7.40 2.72
N LEU A 110 15.01 -8.47 2.09
CA LEU A 110 14.88 -8.51 0.63
C LEU A 110 13.77 -7.60 0.11
N ASN A 111 12.61 -7.56 0.78
CA ASN A 111 11.57 -6.57 0.48
C ASN A 111 12.12 -5.15 0.60
N ASP A 112 12.76 -4.82 1.72
CA ASP A 112 13.31 -3.48 1.94
C ASP A 112 14.38 -3.14 0.89
N ALA A 113 15.31 -4.05 0.56
CA ALA A 113 16.34 -3.80 -0.44
C ALA A 113 15.75 -3.40 -1.81
N VAL A 114 14.77 -4.17 -2.30
CA VAL A 114 14.09 -3.87 -3.58
C VAL A 114 13.22 -2.62 -3.46
N TYR A 115 12.58 -2.40 -2.31
CA TYR A 115 11.80 -1.21 -2.02
C TYR A 115 12.63 0.07 -2.12
N TYR A 116 13.77 0.15 -1.43
CA TYR A 116 14.67 1.31 -1.45
C TYR A 116 15.23 1.54 -2.85
N LEU A 117 15.61 0.47 -3.56
CA LEU A 117 16.07 0.57 -4.95
C LEU A 117 15.00 1.16 -5.86
N ALA A 118 13.78 0.63 -5.83
CA ALA A 118 12.67 1.09 -6.65
C ALA A 118 12.25 2.53 -6.30
N CYS A 119 12.24 2.90 -5.02
CA CYS A 119 12.02 4.29 -4.58
C CYS A 119 13.08 5.24 -5.15
N PHE A 120 14.36 4.85 -5.07
CA PHE A 120 15.46 5.63 -5.64
C PHE A 120 15.28 5.85 -7.14
N MET A 121 14.97 4.78 -7.88
CA MET A 121 14.74 4.81 -9.32
C MET A 121 13.50 5.64 -9.73
N LEU A 122 12.67 6.04 -8.77
CA LEU A 122 11.51 6.91 -8.98
C LEU A 122 11.65 8.29 -8.34
N LEU A 123 12.80 8.60 -7.74
CA LEU A 123 13.02 9.83 -6.98
C LEU A 123 12.00 10.02 -5.83
N ARG A 124 11.48 8.92 -5.28
CA ARG A 124 10.53 8.91 -4.17
C ARG A 124 11.27 8.72 -2.86
N GLY A 125 10.98 9.57 -1.88
CA GLY A 125 11.51 9.44 -0.52
C GLY A 125 10.89 8.22 0.19
N PRO A 126 11.67 7.16 0.49
CA PRO A 126 11.13 5.88 0.97
C PRO A 126 10.21 6.01 2.19
N THR A 127 10.62 6.74 3.23
CA THR A 127 9.79 6.88 4.44
C THR A 127 8.49 7.64 4.15
N VAL A 128 8.54 8.78 3.46
CA VAL A 128 7.33 9.56 3.13
C VAL A 128 6.37 8.75 2.29
N TRP A 129 6.87 8.07 1.26
CA TRP A 129 6.04 7.32 0.33
C TRP A 129 5.37 6.11 1.00
N ARG A 130 6.07 5.42 1.91
CA ARG A 130 5.48 4.33 2.69
C ARG A 130 4.29 4.81 3.52
N TRP A 131 4.44 5.94 4.21
CA TRP A 131 3.36 6.53 5.03
C TRP A 131 2.19 7.07 4.19
N SER A 132 2.49 7.74 3.08
CA SER A 132 1.50 8.13 2.08
C SER A 132 0.66 6.93 1.66
N HIS A 133 1.33 5.82 1.36
CA HIS A 133 0.68 4.67 0.77
C HIS A 133 -0.15 3.87 1.77
N TYR A 134 0.26 3.81 3.04
CA TYR A 134 -0.60 3.26 4.09
C TYR A 134 -1.88 4.09 4.25
N ARG A 135 -1.80 5.43 4.21
CA ARG A 135 -3.00 6.27 4.24
C ARG A 135 -3.88 6.04 3.02
N HIS A 136 -3.29 5.89 1.83
CA HIS A 136 -4.03 5.59 0.61
C HIS A 136 -4.82 4.28 0.70
N HIS A 137 -4.24 3.19 1.19
CA HIS A 137 -4.97 1.93 1.44
C HIS A 137 -5.97 2.02 2.58
N THR A 138 -5.83 3.01 3.45
CA THR A 138 -6.79 3.26 4.51
C THR A 138 -8.07 3.86 3.99
N ASP A 139 -7.89 4.97 3.26
CA ASP A 139 -8.93 5.93 2.92
C ASP A 139 -8.79 6.26 1.43
N THR A 140 -8.91 5.22 0.60
CA THR A 140 -8.71 5.25 -0.85
C THR A 140 -9.59 6.32 -1.51
N ILE A 141 -8.96 7.32 -2.15
CA ILE A 141 -9.63 8.41 -2.87
C ILE A 141 -10.60 9.22 -1.96
N ILE A 142 -10.25 9.38 -0.68
CA ILE A 142 -10.92 10.33 0.21
C ILE A 142 -10.27 11.71 0.08
N THR A 143 -11.03 12.68 -0.42
CA THR A 143 -10.51 13.98 -0.83
C THR A 143 -9.99 14.81 0.35
N GLY A 144 -8.77 15.32 0.20
CA GLY A 144 -8.11 16.12 1.23
C GLY A 144 -7.60 15.31 2.43
N HIS A 145 -7.68 13.98 2.35
CA HIS A 145 -7.06 13.04 3.28
C HIS A 145 -6.07 12.10 2.57
N ASP A 146 -6.40 11.61 1.38
CA ASP A 146 -5.53 10.80 0.53
C ASP A 146 -4.59 11.68 -0.32
N ALA A 147 -3.27 11.49 -0.12
CA ALA A 147 -2.21 12.19 -0.83
C ALA A 147 -2.02 11.68 -2.27
N GLU A 148 -2.47 10.46 -2.57
CA GLU A 148 -2.16 9.73 -3.81
C GLU A 148 -3.21 9.97 -4.91
N ILE A 149 -4.17 10.88 -4.69
CA ILE A 149 -5.14 11.32 -5.70
C ILE A 149 -4.43 12.11 -6.81
N ALA A 150 -3.90 11.38 -7.79
CA ALA A 150 -3.18 11.96 -8.91
C ALA A 150 -4.13 12.79 -9.80
N PHE A 151 -5.29 12.24 -10.18
CA PHE A 151 -6.18 12.82 -11.20
C PHE A 151 -7.39 13.57 -10.57
N GLN A 152 -7.11 14.73 -10.00
CA GLN A 152 -8.07 15.61 -9.32
C GLN A 152 -9.10 16.24 -10.27
N ARG A 153 -10.27 16.62 -9.72
CA ARG A 153 -11.38 17.26 -10.45
C ARG A 153 -11.46 18.78 -10.17
N PRO A 154 -11.85 19.61 -11.18
CA PRO A 154 -11.98 19.25 -12.58
C PRO A 154 -10.61 18.94 -13.21
N PRO A 155 -10.52 17.91 -14.07
CA PRO A 155 -9.24 17.51 -14.65
C PRO A 155 -8.72 18.55 -15.65
N SER A 156 -7.41 18.79 -15.60
CA SER A 156 -6.71 19.58 -16.63
C SER A 156 -6.13 18.63 -17.68
N ILE A 157 -6.67 18.67 -18.90
CA ILE A 157 -6.18 17.85 -20.03
C ILE A 157 -4.72 18.19 -20.35
N VAL A 158 -4.37 19.48 -20.34
CA VAL A 158 -2.99 19.93 -20.59
C VAL A 158 -2.05 19.37 -19.53
N ARG A 159 -2.44 19.43 -18.24
CA ARG A 159 -1.65 18.85 -17.15
C ARG A 159 -1.56 17.33 -17.24
N ALA A 160 -2.64 16.66 -17.64
CA ALA A 160 -2.66 15.22 -17.84
C ALA A 160 -1.71 14.79 -18.97
N LEU A 161 -1.68 15.50 -20.10
CA LEU A 161 -0.75 15.25 -21.20
C LEU A 161 0.71 15.48 -20.77
N TRP A 162 1.00 16.58 -20.06
CA TRP A 162 2.35 16.82 -19.53
C TRP A 162 2.79 15.78 -18.50
N ARG A 163 1.85 15.21 -17.73
CA ARG A 163 2.17 14.12 -16.81
C ARG A 163 2.62 12.84 -17.52
N PHE A 164 2.15 12.56 -18.75
CA PHE A 164 2.57 11.37 -19.49
C PHE A 164 4.07 11.32 -19.82
N THR A 165 4.74 12.47 -19.91
CA THR A 165 6.21 12.48 -20.09
C THR A 165 6.95 12.28 -18.77
N HIS A 166 6.27 12.41 -17.65
CA HIS A 166 6.81 12.47 -16.29
C HIS A 166 7.88 13.54 -16.06
N VAL A 167 8.11 14.46 -17.02
CA VAL A 167 9.14 15.50 -16.91
C VAL A 167 8.82 16.46 -15.76
N GLN A 168 7.60 16.98 -15.71
CA GLN A 168 7.18 17.87 -14.61
C GLN A 168 7.21 17.15 -13.26
N GLY A 169 6.61 15.94 -13.19
CA GLY A 169 6.54 15.17 -11.94
C GLY A 169 7.91 14.76 -11.41
N GLY A 170 8.80 14.30 -12.29
CA GLY A 170 10.17 13.94 -11.93
C GLY A 170 10.99 15.14 -11.44
N LEU A 171 10.83 16.33 -12.04
CA LEU A 171 11.46 17.56 -11.56
C LEU A 171 10.90 18.03 -10.21
N GLU A 172 9.59 17.89 -10.00
CA GLU A 172 8.96 18.19 -8.71
C GLU A 172 9.49 17.25 -7.60
N LEU A 173 9.61 15.95 -7.89
CA LEU A 173 10.18 14.95 -6.99
C LEU A 173 11.66 15.22 -6.69
N LEU A 174 12.45 15.56 -7.71
CA LEU A 174 13.86 15.96 -7.52
C LEU A 174 13.97 17.21 -6.64
N GLY A 175 13.15 18.23 -6.89
CA GLY A 175 13.09 19.44 -6.07
C GLY A 175 12.69 19.14 -4.62
N ARG A 176 11.77 18.20 -4.41
CA ARG A 176 11.36 17.71 -3.09
C ARG A 176 12.53 17.03 -2.36
N LEU A 177 13.24 16.12 -3.02
CA LEU A 177 14.43 15.46 -2.47
C LEU A 177 15.53 16.46 -2.08
N LEU A 178 15.84 17.42 -2.95
CA LEU A 178 16.82 18.47 -2.66
C LEU A 178 16.41 19.34 -1.47
N ARG A 179 15.11 19.64 -1.33
CA ARG A 179 14.58 20.39 -0.19
C ARG A 179 14.69 19.58 1.11
N HIS A 180 14.32 18.30 1.08
CA HIS A 180 14.38 17.41 2.25
C HIS A 180 15.81 17.13 2.70
N SER A 181 16.77 17.03 1.77
CA SER A 181 18.18 16.74 2.09
C SER A 181 18.84 17.83 2.95
N VAL A 182 18.38 19.08 2.84
CA VAL A 182 18.80 20.21 3.69
C VAL A 182 17.94 20.39 4.95
N GLY A 183 17.12 19.40 5.30
CA GLY A 183 16.31 19.39 6.52
C GLY A 183 14.98 20.15 6.43
N ARG A 184 14.59 20.61 5.23
CA ARG A 184 13.34 21.36 5.03
C ARG A 184 12.22 20.43 4.58
N LEU A 185 11.52 19.80 5.52
CA LEU A 185 10.35 18.97 5.22
C LEU A 185 9.17 19.83 4.74
N ASP A 186 8.46 19.35 3.70
CA ASP A 186 7.21 19.97 3.26
C ASP A 186 6.02 19.57 4.13
N ALA A 187 4.89 20.24 3.91
CA ALA A 187 3.68 20.06 4.71
C ALA A 187 3.18 18.60 4.68
N GLU A 188 3.18 17.98 3.50
CA GLU A 188 2.74 16.60 3.33
C GLU A 188 3.64 15.62 4.10
N ALA A 189 4.97 15.76 4.02
CA ALA A 189 5.89 14.92 4.79
C ALA A 189 5.69 15.08 6.31
N ARG A 190 5.41 16.30 6.80
CA ARG A 190 5.13 16.54 8.22
C ARG A 190 3.80 15.98 8.69
N GLU A 191 2.80 15.98 7.81
CA GLU A 191 1.45 15.47 8.09
C GLU A 191 1.37 13.93 8.04
N LEU A 192 2.16 13.30 7.17
CA LEU A 192 2.13 11.85 6.96
C LEU A 192 3.11 11.09 7.87
N VAL A 193 4.31 11.64 8.08
CA VAL A 193 5.39 10.92 8.75
C VAL A 193 5.40 11.25 10.25
N PRO A 194 5.33 10.26 11.16
CA PRO A 194 5.44 10.48 12.59
C PRO A 194 6.73 11.22 12.95
N GLU A 195 6.66 12.13 13.93
CA GLU A 195 7.77 13.03 14.30
C GLU A 195 9.10 12.28 14.54
N HIS A 196 9.04 11.13 15.21
CA HIS A 196 10.22 10.32 15.51
C HIS A 196 10.90 9.71 14.25
N GLU A 197 10.19 9.60 13.13
CA GLU A 197 10.73 9.10 11.85
C GLU A 197 11.13 10.21 10.87
N GLN A 198 10.75 11.46 11.12
CA GLN A 198 11.01 12.58 10.20
C GLN A 198 12.51 12.79 9.91
N HIS A 199 13.40 12.43 10.85
CA HIS A 199 14.85 12.46 10.63
C HIS A 199 15.29 11.50 9.51
N ARG A 200 14.60 10.37 9.32
CA ARG A 200 14.91 9.39 8.27
C ARG A 200 14.69 9.97 6.89
N VAL A 201 13.62 10.76 6.71
CA VAL A 201 13.32 11.46 5.45
C VAL A 201 14.51 12.31 4.99
N VAL A 202 15.16 13.00 5.92
CA VAL A 202 16.34 13.83 5.65
C VAL A 202 17.55 12.98 5.26
N VAL A 203 17.83 11.91 6.02
CA VAL A 203 18.96 11.00 5.77
C VAL A 203 18.80 10.30 4.42
N GLU A 204 17.63 9.72 4.15
CA GLU A 204 17.31 9.06 2.88
C GLU A 204 17.50 10.03 1.71
N SER A 205 16.95 11.24 1.82
CA SER A 205 17.08 12.27 0.78
C SER A 205 18.54 12.67 0.54
N ARG A 206 19.37 12.76 1.60
CA ARG A 206 20.82 13.03 1.46
C ARG A 206 21.53 11.91 0.70
N VAL A 207 21.27 10.65 1.05
CA VAL A 207 21.87 9.50 0.35
C VAL A 207 21.50 9.52 -1.13
N MET A 208 20.22 9.72 -1.45
CA MET A 208 19.75 9.79 -2.83
C MET A 208 20.40 10.96 -3.59
N VAL A 209 20.48 12.15 -2.98
CA VAL A 209 21.12 13.32 -3.59
C VAL A 209 22.62 13.10 -3.83
N VAL A 210 23.34 12.44 -2.93
CA VAL A 210 24.75 12.10 -3.12
C VAL A 210 24.94 11.17 -4.33
N ILE A 211 24.09 10.14 -4.48
CA ILE A 211 24.16 9.23 -5.63
C ILE A 211 23.88 9.98 -6.94
N LEU A 212 22.87 10.84 -6.96
CA LEU A 212 22.54 11.66 -8.14
C LEU A 212 23.66 12.66 -8.47
N ALA A 213 24.26 13.30 -7.47
CA ALA A 213 25.38 14.22 -7.65
C ALA A 213 26.62 13.48 -8.21
N ALA A 214 26.89 12.27 -7.74
CA ALA A 214 27.96 11.43 -8.28
C ALA A 214 27.73 11.08 -9.77
N ALA A 215 26.48 10.78 -10.16
CA ALA A 215 26.14 10.56 -11.56
C ALA A 215 26.34 11.81 -12.43
N VAL A 216 25.94 13.00 -11.93
CA VAL A 216 26.18 14.28 -12.62
C VAL A 216 27.67 14.56 -12.77
N MET A 217 28.45 14.35 -11.70
CA MET A 217 29.91 14.51 -11.73
C MET A 217 30.55 13.55 -12.75
N MET A 218 30.15 12.28 -12.76
CA MET A 218 30.61 11.29 -13.74
C MET A 218 30.25 11.70 -15.17
N SER A 219 29.04 12.22 -15.38
CA SER A 219 28.63 12.77 -16.68
C SER A 219 29.53 13.91 -17.15
N GLY A 220 29.94 14.81 -16.25
CA GLY A 220 30.88 15.89 -16.54
C GLY A 220 32.27 15.35 -16.91
N LEU A 221 32.81 14.42 -16.11
CA LEU A 221 34.12 13.80 -16.34
C LEU A 221 34.18 13.04 -17.68
N LEU A 222 33.10 12.36 -18.04
CA LEU A 222 33.00 11.60 -19.29
C LEU A 222 32.51 12.44 -20.48
N SER A 223 32.16 13.73 -20.26
CA SER A 223 31.53 14.59 -21.26
C SER A 223 30.34 13.91 -21.97
N SER A 224 29.52 13.19 -21.20
CA SER A 224 28.44 12.34 -21.71
C SER A 224 27.23 12.40 -20.79
N ALA A 225 26.02 12.46 -21.36
CA ALA A 225 24.77 12.42 -20.59
C ALA A 225 24.41 11.00 -20.10
N VAL A 226 25.10 9.96 -20.58
CA VAL A 226 24.77 8.56 -20.27
C VAL A 226 24.72 8.26 -18.76
N PRO A 227 25.72 8.64 -17.94
CA PRO A 227 25.66 8.39 -16.49
C PRO A 227 24.40 8.96 -15.82
N VAL A 228 24.03 10.20 -16.13
CA VAL A 228 22.79 10.81 -15.60
C VAL A 228 21.55 10.08 -16.10
N ILE A 229 21.51 9.65 -17.37
CA ILE A 229 20.36 8.87 -17.88
C ILE A 229 20.24 7.55 -17.13
N LEU A 230 21.35 6.82 -16.95
CA LEU A 230 21.37 5.54 -16.25
C LEU A 230 21.10 5.65 -14.74
N VAL A 231 21.26 6.84 -14.16
CA VAL A 231 21.12 7.04 -12.70
C VAL A 231 20.21 8.24 -12.43
N GLY A 232 18.92 7.95 -12.24
CA GLY A 232 17.88 8.93 -11.85
C GLY A 232 17.33 9.78 -12.99
N GLY A 233 18.11 10.09 -14.03
CA GLY A 233 17.64 10.88 -15.18
C GLY A 233 16.51 10.20 -15.96
N SER A 234 16.54 8.87 -16.07
CA SER A 234 15.48 8.08 -16.72
C SER A 234 14.09 8.24 -16.11
N THR A 235 13.99 8.54 -14.81
CA THR A 235 12.71 8.84 -14.17
C THR A 235 12.04 10.05 -14.82
N ILE A 236 12.83 11.09 -15.12
CA ILE A 236 12.38 12.33 -15.74
C ILE A 236 12.18 12.15 -17.25
N LEU A 237 13.07 11.41 -17.92
CA LEU A 237 13.13 11.29 -19.39
C LEU A 237 12.25 10.18 -19.98
N GLY A 238 11.70 9.27 -19.17
CA GLY A 238 10.92 8.16 -19.70
C GLY A 238 10.16 7.34 -18.67
N GLY A 239 9.76 7.95 -17.53
CA GLY A 239 8.80 7.39 -16.60
C GLY A 239 7.36 7.30 -17.15
N TRP A 240 7.16 7.27 -18.48
CA TRP A 240 5.84 7.24 -19.11
C TRP A 240 5.02 6.03 -18.67
N LEU A 241 5.68 4.90 -18.42
CA LEU A 241 5.02 3.66 -18.02
C LEU A 241 4.46 3.75 -16.59
N VAL A 242 5.02 4.62 -15.72
CA VAL A 242 4.44 4.95 -14.40
C VAL A 242 3.05 5.53 -14.59
N VAL A 243 2.92 6.52 -15.47
CA VAL A 243 1.61 7.14 -15.76
C VAL A 243 0.71 6.19 -16.54
N PHE A 244 1.28 5.39 -17.44
CA PHE A 244 0.54 4.43 -18.24
C PHE A 244 -0.18 3.40 -17.38
N PHE A 245 0.45 2.89 -16.33
CA PHE A 245 -0.21 1.97 -15.39
C PHE A 245 -1.00 2.73 -14.31
N GLY A 246 -0.43 3.77 -13.71
CA GLY A 246 -1.04 4.51 -12.61
C GLY A 246 -2.39 5.14 -12.96
N ILE A 247 -2.57 5.66 -14.18
CA ILE A 247 -3.87 6.21 -14.60
C ILE A 247 -4.98 5.16 -14.63
N THR A 248 -4.63 3.88 -14.80
CA THR A 248 -5.62 2.81 -14.90
C THR A 248 -6.24 2.44 -13.55
N GLN A 249 -5.59 2.80 -12.44
CA GLN A 249 -6.00 2.47 -11.09
C GLN A 249 -7.30 3.19 -10.68
N HIS A 250 -7.25 4.52 -10.55
CA HIS A 250 -8.33 5.31 -9.96
C HIS A 250 -8.89 6.41 -10.88
N ALA A 251 -8.21 6.74 -11.99
CA ALA A 251 -8.57 7.93 -12.76
C ALA A 251 -10.01 7.86 -13.29
N GLY A 252 -10.75 8.95 -13.07
CA GLY A 252 -12.14 9.13 -13.49
C GLY A 252 -13.18 8.41 -12.62
N LEU A 253 -12.78 7.62 -11.63
CA LEU A 253 -13.68 6.91 -10.72
C LEU A 253 -14.19 7.80 -9.59
N GLN A 254 -15.13 7.28 -8.80
CA GLN A 254 -15.78 8.02 -7.71
C GLN A 254 -14.78 8.41 -6.61
N GLU A 255 -15.03 9.54 -5.96
CA GLU A 255 -14.27 10.05 -4.82
C GLU A 255 -15.20 10.08 -3.60
N ASP A 256 -14.66 10.00 -2.38
CA ASP A 256 -15.44 10.06 -1.13
C ASP A 256 -16.54 8.97 -1.03
N VAL A 257 -16.20 7.74 -1.43
CA VAL A 257 -17.10 6.58 -1.35
C VAL A 257 -16.41 5.38 -0.70
N LEU A 258 -17.10 4.72 0.24
CA LEU A 258 -16.62 3.57 0.99
C LEU A 258 -16.93 2.23 0.28
N ASP A 259 -16.60 2.14 -1.02
CA ASP A 259 -16.67 0.89 -1.78
C ASP A 259 -15.56 0.87 -2.84
N HIS A 260 -14.59 -0.03 -2.66
CA HIS A 260 -13.44 -0.16 -3.56
C HIS A 260 -13.85 -0.42 -5.03
N ARG A 261 -15.01 -1.04 -5.25
CA ARG A 261 -15.52 -1.33 -6.60
C ARG A 261 -15.94 -0.06 -7.36
N ARG A 262 -16.10 1.07 -6.65
CA ARG A 262 -16.52 2.36 -7.23
C ARG A 262 -15.37 3.33 -7.45
N ASN A 263 -14.29 3.20 -6.69
CA ASN A 263 -13.14 4.11 -6.71
C ASN A 263 -11.85 3.47 -7.24
N THR A 264 -11.85 2.15 -7.49
CA THR A 264 -10.69 1.36 -7.93
C THR A 264 -11.08 0.49 -9.13
N ARG A 265 -10.12 0.14 -10.00
CA ARG A 265 -10.40 -0.60 -11.25
C ARG A 265 -9.43 -1.75 -11.50
N THR A 266 -10.01 -2.87 -11.93
CA THR A 266 -9.27 -4.01 -12.49
C THR A 266 -9.28 -3.96 -14.02
N VAL A 267 -8.11 -4.17 -14.63
CA VAL A 267 -7.90 -4.10 -16.08
C VAL A 267 -7.19 -5.35 -16.55
N MET A 268 -7.74 -6.03 -17.55
CA MET A 268 -7.06 -7.17 -18.15
C MET A 268 -5.88 -6.71 -19.01
N MET A 269 -4.71 -7.28 -18.76
CA MET A 269 -3.46 -6.93 -19.43
C MET A 269 -2.77 -8.17 -20.01
N ASN A 270 -1.97 -7.96 -21.07
CA ASN A 270 -1.16 -9.03 -21.67
C ASN A 270 -0.01 -9.47 -20.73
N PRO A 271 0.60 -10.65 -20.94
CA PRO A 271 1.65 -11.17 -20.05
C PRO A 271 2.86 -10.24 -19.84
N VAL A 272 3.26 -9.46 -20.85
CA VAL A 272 4.38 -8.52 -20.72
C VAL A 272 4.02 -7.40 -19.74
N PHE A 273 2.84 -6.80 -19.89
CA PHE A 273 2.39 -5.75 -18.97
C PHE A 273 2.16 -6.29 -17.56
N ARG A 274 1.64 -7.52 -17.43
CA ARG A 274 1.49 -8.18 -16.13
C ARG A 274 2.83 -8.43 -15.45
N PHE A 275 3.89 -8.73 -16.19
CA PHE A 275 5.24 -8.81 -15.64
C PHE A 275 5.79 -7.44 -15.23
N LEU A 276 5.69 -6.43 -16.11
CA LEU A 276 6.21 -5.09 -15.84
C LEU A 276 5.49 -4.44 -14.65
N TYR A 277 4.18 -4.64 -14.56
CA TYR A 277 3.32 -4.05 -13.53
C TYR A 277 3.09 -4.97 -12.32
N LEU A 278 3.80 -6.10 -12.21
CA LEU A 278 3.63 -7.11 -11.16
C LEU A 278 2.15 -7.41 -10.89
N ASN A 279 1.37 -7.81 -11.90
CA ASN A 279 -0.07 -8.11 -11.77
C ASN A 279 -0.92 -7.04 -11.04
N MET A 280 -0.41 -5.83 -10.80
CA MET A 280 -1.13 -4.75 -10.09
C MET A 280 -2.25 -4.16 -10.95
N ASN A 281 -2.51 -4.77 -12.10
CA ASN A 281 -3.71 -4.56 -12.90
C ASN A 281 -4.96 -5.15 -12.23
N PHE A 282 -4.79 -6.06 -11.26
CA PHE A 282 -5.81 -6.54 -10.33
C PHE A 282 -5.88 -5.63 -9.11
N HIS A 283 -6.15 -4.34 -9.37
CA HIS A 283 -6.00 -3.29 -8.37
C HIS A 283 -7.15 -3.26 -7.36
N VAL A 284 -8.37 -3.63 -7.77
CA VAL A 284 -9.51 -3.75 -6.83
C VAL A 284 -9.22 -4.85 -5.81
N GLU A 285 -8.72 -5.99 -6.29
CA GLU A 285 -8.34 -7.13 -5.46
C GLU A 285 -7.24 -6.73 -4.49
N HIS A 286 -6.22 -6.02 -4.98
CA HIS A 286 -5.13 -5.47 -4.16
C HIS A 286 -5.65 -4.53 -3.07
N HIS A 287 -6.54 -3.59 -3.38
CA HIS A 287 -7.09 -2.68 -2.36
C HIS A 287 -7.98 -3.38 -1.32
N MET A 288 -8.71 -4.41 -1.73
CA MET A 288 -9.54 -5.20 -0.81
C MET A 288 -8.69 -6.12 0.07
N PHE A 289 -7.59 -6.65 -0.46
CA PHE A 289 -6.71 -7.60 0.22
C PHE A 289 -5.22 -7.27 -0.02
N PRO A 290 -4.71 -6.15 0.51
CA PRO A 290 -3.33 -5.68 0.25
C PRO A 290 -2.26 -6.62 0.80
N SER A 291 -2.64 -7.56 1.67
CA SER A 291 -1.81 -8.65 2.16
C SER A 291 -1.52 -9.74 1.13
N VAL A 292 -2.28 -9.81 0.04
CA VAL A 292 -2.14 -10.85 -0.98
C VAL A 292 -1.04 -10.46 -1.96
N PRO A 293 0.05 -11.23 -2.08
CA PRO A 293 1.13 -10.90 -2.99
C PRO A 293 0.71 -10.90 -4.45
N TYR A 294 1.42 -10.09 -5.23
CA TYR A 294 1.15 -9.87 -6.64
C TYR A 294 0.98 -11.14 -7.50
N HIS A 295 1.67 -12.23 -7.15
CA HIS A 295 1.61 -13.46 -7.94
C HIS A 295 0.28 -14.21 -7.75
N ALA A 296 -0.41 -14.01 -6.64
CA ALA A 296 -1.67 -14.67 -6.29
C ALA A 296 -2.91 -13.86 -6.69
N LEU A 297 -2.76 -12.54 -6.94
CA LEU A 297 -3.86 -11.66 -7.38
C LEU A 297 -4.70 -12.20 -8.57
N PRO A 298 -4.12 -12.86 -9.60
CA PRO A 298 -4.92 -13.40 -10.70
C PRO A 298 -5.84 -14.55 -10.28
N GLU A 299 -5.39 -15.39 -9.34
CA GLU A 299 -6.19 -16.51 -8.81
C GLU A 299 -7.23 -15.99 -7.83
N LEU A 300 -6.87 -15.01 -6.99
CA LEU A 300 -7.82 -14.28 -6.17
C LEU A 300 -8.93 -13.65 -7.02
N HIS A 301 -8.58 -12.97 -8.11
CA HIS A 301 -9.56 -12.41 -9.05
C HIS A 301 -10.53 -13.46 -9.59
N ALA A 302 -10.05 -14.68 -9.89
CA ALA A 302 -10.92 -15.76 -10.34
C ALA A 302 -11.91 -16.19 -9.25
N GLU A 303 -11.51 -16.17 -7.98
CA GLU A 303 -12.32 -16.55 -6.82
C GLU A 303 -13.40 -15.50 -6.50
N ILE A 304 -13.01 -14.22 -6.37
CA ILE A 304 -13.91 -13.15 -5.90
C ILE A 304 -14.52 -12.31 -7.03
N GLY A 305 -14.02 -12.45 -8.26
CA GLY A 305 -14.42 -11.67 -9.43
C GLY A 305 -15.93 -11.54 -9.67
N PRO A 306 -16.76 -12.58 -9.46
CA PRO A 306 -18.21 -12.47 -9.60
C PRO A 306 -18.88 -11.43 -8.69
N GLN A 307 -18.22 -11.01 -7.61
CA GLN A 307 -18.73 -10.01 -6.65
C GLN A 307 -18.17 -8.59 -6.89
N LEU A 308 -17.21 -8.45 -7.81
CA LEU A 308 -16.49 -7.21 -8.08
C LEU A 308 -17.10 -6.42 -9.25
N ALA A 309 -16.69 -5.16 -9.40
CA ALA A 309 -16.97 -4.43 -10.63
C ALA A 309 -16.36 -5.18 -11.83
N PRO A 310 -17.09 -5.29 -12.97
CA PRO A 310 -16.57 -6.00 -14.14
C PRO A 310 -15.21 -5.47 -14.59
N ALA A 311 -14.22 -6.36 -14.66
CA ALA A 311 -12.89 -6.01 -15.14
C ALA A 311 -12.96 -5.50 -16.59
N LEU A 312 -12.20 -4.44 -16.88
CA LEU A 312 -12.13 -3.96 -18.26
C LEU A 312 -11.32 -4.92 -19.12
N PRO A 313 -11.78 -5.25 -20.34
CA PRO A 313 -11.22 -6.36 -21.13
C PRO A 313 -9.83 -6.07 -21.71
N SER A 314 -9.38 -4.82 -21.67
CA SER A 314 -8.06 -4.42 -22.15
C SER A 314 -7.64 -3.05 -21.61
N THR A 315 -6.35 -2.75 -21.70
CA THR A 315 -5.83 -1.38 -21.48
C THR A 315 -6.52 -0.36 -22.38
N GLY A 316 -6.75 -0.69 -23.66
CA GLY A 316 -7.46 0.20 -24.60
C GLY A 316 -8.89 0.52 -24.17
N ALA A 317 -9.62 -0.46 -23.63
CA ALA A 317 -10.94 -0.23 -23.05
C ALA A 317 -10.88 0.67 -21.80
N ALA A 318 -9.87 0.48 -20.95
CA ALA A 318 -9.62 1.34 -19.80
C ALA A 318 -9.37 2.79 -20.21
N TYR A 319 -8.46 3.04 -21.15
CA TYR A 319 -8.18 4.38 -21.65
C TYR A 319 -9.40 5.05 -22.26
N ARG A 320 -10.22 4.31 -23.02
CA ARG A 320 -11.46 4.84 -23.59
C ARG A 320 -12.43 5.29 -22.49
N GLN A 321 -12.61 4.47 -21.45
CA GLN A 321 -13.46 4.81 -20.32
C GLN A 321 -12.91 6.03 -19.56
N ILE A 322 -11.61 6.02 -19.22
CA ILE A 322 -10.94 7.08 -18.46
C ILE A 322 -11.03 8.41 -19.22
N PHE A 323 -10.62 8.48 -20.48
CA PHE A 323 -10.61 9.75 -21.21
C PHE A 323 -12.02 10.26 -21.49
N SER A 324 -13.01 9.37 -21.66
CA SER A 324 -14.43 9.75 -21.71
C SER A 324 -14.89 10.37 -20.39
N ALA A 325 -14.56 9.74 -19.26
CA ALA A 325 -14.90 10.24 -17.92
C ALA A 325 -14.22 11.58 -17.62
N LEU A 326 -12.91 11.70 -17.86
CA LEU A 326 -12.16 12.94 -17.64
C LEU A 326 -12.71 14.09 -18.51
N ARG A 327 -13.11 13.82 -19.76
CA ARG A 327 -13.74 14.82 -20.63
C ARG A 327 -15.07 15.31 -20.05
N LYS A 328 -15.90 14.42 -19.50
CA LYS A 328 -17.17 14.78 -18.85
C LYS A 328 -16.92 15.52 -17.54
N GLN A 329 -16.01 15.03 -16.69
CA GLN A 329 -15.61 15.62 -15.42
C GLN A 329 -15.01 17.03 -15.55
N ARG A 330 -14.42 17.35 -16.72
CA ARG A 330 -13.95 18.70 -17.02
C ARG A 330 -15.11 19.71 -17.09
N ASN A 331 -16.26 19.30 -17.62
CA ASN A 331 -17.42 20.16 -17.79
C ASN A 331 -18.38 20.07 -16.59
N ASP A 332 -18.40 18.91 -15.92
CA ASP A 332 -19.21 18.62 -14.75
C ASP A 332 -18.39 17.77 -13.76
N SER A 333 -17.80 18.42 -12.75
CA SER A 333 -16.96 17.75 -11.75
C SER A 333 -17.71 16.71 -10.90
N SER A 334 -19.04 16.73 -10.90
CA SER A 334 -19.87 15.74 -10.21
C SER A 334 -20.08 14.47 -11.02
N TYR A 335 -19.70 14.45 -12.30
CA TYR A 335 -19.89 13.28 -13.16
C TYR A 335 -19.20 12.03 -12.59
N GLU A 336 -19.99 10.96 -12.50
CA GLU A 336 -19.53 9.63 -12.11
C GLU A 336 -19.74 8.64 -13.26
N ILE A 337 -18.80 7.70 -13.36
CA ILE A 337 -18.93 6.58 -14.30
C ILE A 337 -20.05 5.67 -13.78
N PRO A 338 -21.08 5.36 -14.58
CA PRO A 338 -22.06 4.37 -14.19
C PRO A 338 -21.37 2.99 -14.19
N ILE A 339 -21.29 2.37 -13.01
CA ILE A 339 -20.73 1.05 -12.81
C ILE A 339 -21.87 0.17 -12.31
N ASP A 340 -22.17 -0.89 -13.07
CA ASP A 340 -23.10 -1.92 -12.64
C ASP A 340 -22.35 -2.84 -11.67
N LEU A 341 -22.77 -2.81 -10.40
CA LEU A 341 -22.11 -3.55 -9.32
C LEU A 341 -22.90 -4.82 -9.02
N PRO A 342 -22.28 -6.00 -9.14
CA PRO A 342 -22.87 -7.23 -8.63
C PRO A 342 -23.16 -7.12 -7.14
N THR A 343 -24.12 -7.93 -6.68
CA THR A 343 -24.35 -8.09 -5.24
C THR A 343 -23.11 -8.69 -4.61
N MET A 344 -22.54 -7.99 -3.63
CA MET A 344 -21.51 -8.53 -2.77
C MET A 344 -22.19 -9.39 -1.71
N THR A 345 -21.89 -10.69 -1.68
CA THR A 345 -22.46 -11.62 -0.70
C THR A 345 -21.64 -11.71 0.58
N GLY A 346 -20.46 -11.08 0.57
CA GLY A 346 -19.69 -10.80 1.78
C GLY A 346 -20.27 -9.63 2.56
N GLY A 347 -19.41 -9.01 3.36
CA GLY A 347 -19.77 -7.89 4.22
C GLY A 347 -18.52 -7.30 4.83
N GLU A 348 -18.62 -6.77 6.05
CA GLU A 348 -17.45 -6.49 6.86
C GLU A 348 -16.69 -7.81 7.14
N LYS A 349 -15.38 -7.74 7.37
CA LYS A 349 -14.58 -8.94 7.65
C LYS A 349 -15.21 -9.68 8.84
N ALA A 350 -15.69 -10.90 8.59
CA ALA A 350 -16.26 -11.73 9.65
C ALA A 350 -15.14 -12.07 10.64
N ILE A 351 -15.17 -11.43 11.79
CA ILE A 351 -14.26 -11.71 12.90
C ILE A 351 -14.96 -12.76 13.76
N ASP A 352 -14.29 -13.89 14.04
CA ASP A 352 -14.81 -14.84 15.02
C ASP A 352 -14.89 -14.16 16.38
N ILE A 353 -16.10 -14.08 16.92
CA ILE A 353 -16.42 -13.54 18.25
C ILE A 353 -16.69 -14.66 19.27
N GLY A 354 -16.67 -15.93 18.84
CA GLY A 354 -17.07 -17.08 19.64
C GLY A 354 -18.57 -17.11 19.99
N ALA A 355 -19.13 -18.31 20.19
CA ALA A 355 -20.53 -18.46 20.63
C ALA A 355 -20.72 -18.09 22.12
N GLU A 356 -19.68 -18.23 22.93
CA GLU A 356 -19.61 -17.84 24.35
C GLU A 356 -18.38 -16.94 24.53
N ASN A 357 -18.57 -15.63 24.38
CA ASN A 357 -17.51 -14.62 24.21
C ASN A 357 -16.46 -14.69 25.34
N TRP A 358 -16.91 -14.78 26.59
CA TRP A 358 -16.10 -15.04 27.79
C TRP A 358 -17.02 -15.24 29.00
N MET A 359 -16.47 -15.70 30.13
CA MET A 359 -17.20 -15.79 31.41
C MET A 359 -16.37 -15.22 32.56
N ARG A 360 -17.04 -14.71 33.62
CA ARG A 360 -16.33 -14.36 34.86
C ARG A 360 -15.80 -15.62 35.53
N GLY A 361 -14.49 -15.63 35.77
CA GLY A 361 -13.82 -16.64 36.56
C GLY A 361 -13.71 -16.26 38.04
N PRO A 362 -13.11 -17.13 38.86
CA PRO A 362 -12.79 -16.85 40.25
C PRO A 362 -11.84 -15.64 40.38
N GLU A 363 -11.88 -14.96 41.53
CA GLU A 363 -10.86 -13.97 41.93
C GLU A 363 -10.61 -12.81 40.93
N GLY A 364 -11.62 -12.44 40.13
CA GLY A 364 -11.51 -11.34 39.17
C GLY A 364 -10.87 -11.75 37.84
N GLN A 365 -10.75 -13.05 37.56
CA GLN A 365 -10.33 -13.56 36.26
C GLN A 365 -11.46 -13.52 35.22
N VAL A 366 -11.07 -13.53 33.96
CA VAL A 366 -11.94 -13.64 32.79
C VAL A 366 -11.54 -14.88 32.00
N ILE A 367 -12.48 -15.79 31.85
CA ILE A 367 -12.32 -17.04 31.09
C ILE A 367 -12.66 -16.77 29.63
N LEU A 368 -11.70 -16.97 28.73
CA LEU A 368 -11.76 -16.60 27.31
C LEU A 368 -12.15 -17.76 26.37
N GLY A 369 -12.46 -18.92 26.94
CA GLY A 369 -12.87 -20.12 26.21
C GLY A 369 -12.05 -21.36 26.54
N LEU A 370 -12.27 -22.43 25.77
CA LEU A 370 -11.51 -23.68 25.90
C LEU A 370 -10.20 -23.59 25.12
N GLU A 371 -9.15 -24.19 25.67
CA GLU A 371 -7.85 -24.31 25.03
C GLU A 371 -7.94 -25.01 23.67
N THR A 372 -8.80 -26.02 23.57
CA THR A 372 -9.01 -26.83 22.37
C THR A 372 -9.77 -26.09 21.26
N SER A 373 -10.33 -24.92 21.55
CA SER A 373 -11.00 -24.07 20.58
C SER A 373 -10.05 -23.13 19.82
N PHE A 374 -8.73 -23.29 20.02
CA PHE A 374 -7.68 -22.53 19.36
C PHE A 374 -6.62 -23.49 18.82
N GLY A 375 -6.75 -23.85 17.54
CA GLY A 375 -5.69 -24.50 16.78
C GLY A 375 -4.52 -23.56 16.51
N ASP A 376 -3.42 -24.11 16.00
CA ASP A 376 -2.24 -23.31 15.65
C ASP A 376 -2.60 -22.26 14.59
N GLY A 377 -2.29 -20.99 14.88
CA GLY A 377 -2.60 -19.86 14.01
C GLY A 377 -4.04 -19.35 14.06
N GLU A 378 -4.91 -19.90 14.91
CA GLU A 378 -6.26 -19.40 15.08
C GLU A 378 -6.30 -18.12 15.93
N LEU A 379 -7.22 -17.23 15.57
CA LEU A 379 -7.45 -15.93 16.19
C LEU A 379 -8.95 -15.77 16.49
N ARG A 380 -9.28 -15.26 17.68
CA ARG A 380 -10.65 -14.91 18.08
C ARG A 380 -10.67 -13.53 18.71
N ARG A 381 -11.69 -12.74 18.40
CA ARG A 381 -12.00 -11.52 19.14
C ARG A 381 -12.79 -11.86 20.39
N VAL A 382 -12.39 -11.25 21.51
CA VAL A 382 -13.11 -11.39 22.77
C VAL A 382 -13.37 -10.00 23.36
N ASP A 383 -14.65 -9.65 23.54
CA ASP A 383 -15.05 -8.32 24.02
C ASP A 383 -15.39 -8.34 25.51
N VAL A 384 -14.47 -7.86 26.37
CA VAL A 384 -14.60 -7.84 27.83
C VAL A 384 -14.88 -6.42 28.31
N GLY A 385 -16.14 -6.11 28.61
CA GLY A 385 -16.55 -4.76 29.01
C GLY A 385 -16.40 -3.77 27.86
N ASP A 386 -15.59 -2.72 28.05
CA ASP A 386 -15.23 -1.73 27.03
C ASP A 386 -13.98 -2.10 26.22
N ARG A 387 -13.32 -3.21 26.57
CA ARG A 387 -12.12 -3.71 25.89
C ARG A 387 -12.48 -4.74 24.84
N SER A 388 -11.80 -4.64 23.70
CA SER A 388 -11.82 -5.64 22.65
C SER A 388 -10.44 -6.27 22.61
N LEU A 389 -10.37 -7.58 22.79
CA LEU A 389 -9.14 -8.37 22.87
C LEU A 389 -9.03 -9.28 21.65
N VAL A 390 -7.81 -9.72 21.37
CA VAL A 390 -7.56 -10.88 20.52
C VAL A 390 -6.93 -11.99 21.34
N VAL A 391 -7.44 -13.20 21.16
CA VAL A 391 -6.95 -14.44 21.77
C VAL A 391 -6.56 -15.38 20.64
N GLY A 392 -5.42 -16.05 20.78
CA GLY A 392 -4.98 -16.98 19.76
C GLY A 392 -3.84 -17.87 20.21
N ARG A 393 -3.34 -18.66 19.26
CA ARG A 393 -2.20 -19.55 19.43
C ARG A 393 -1.16 -19.29 18.37
N THR A 394 0.09 -19.09 18.78
CA THR A 394 1.23 -18.93 17.86
C THR A 394 1.53 -20.22 17.12
N GLU A 395 2.35 -20.17 16.06
CA GLU A 395 2.77 -21.38 15.33
C GLU A 395 3.60 -22.33 16.19
N SER A 396 4.31 -21.84 17.22
CA SER A 396 4.98 -22.72 18.20
C SER A 396 4.02 -23.28 19.27
N GLY A 397 2.70 -23.05 19.13
CA GLY A 397 1.69 -23.56 20.05
C GLY A 397 1.46 -22.71 21.31
N ARG A 398 2.06 -21.51 21.43
CA ARG A 398 1.92 -20.67 22.63
C ARG A 398 0.62 -19.86 22.58
N LEU A 399 -0.16 -19.93 23.65
CA LEU A 399 -1.37 -19.12 23.79
C LEU A 399 -1.02 -17.68 24.17
N PHE A 400 -1.79 -16.73 23.64
CA PHE A 400 -1.64 -15.32 23.97
C PHE A 400 -2.99 -14.61 24.01
N ALA A 401 -3.02 -13.49 24.73
CA ALA A 401 -4.12 -12.54 24.73
C ALA A 401 -3.53 -11.12 24.76
N CYS A 402 -4.01 -10.25 23.87
CA CYS A 402 -3.60 -8.85 23.82
C CYS A 402 -4.75 -7.95 23.38
N ASP A 403 -4.53 -6.63 23.42
CA ASP A 403 -5.50 -5.67 22.89
C ASP A 403 -5.80 -5.98 21.41
N GLY A 404 -7.08 -5.99 21.07
CA GLY A 404 -7.58 -6.43 19.78
C GLY A 404 -7.47 -5.39 18.66
N TRP A 405 -7.26 -4.11 18.99
CA TRP A 405 -7.13 -3.04 17.99
C TRP A 405 -5.67 -2.78 17.65
N CYS A 406 -5.34 -2.73 16.36
CA CYS A 406 -4.02 -2.33 15.89
C CYS A 406 -3.67 -0.93 16.39
N SER A 407 -2.49 -0.74 16.96
CA SER A 407 -2.06 0.58 17.46
C SER A 407 -1.80 1.61 16.36
N HIS A 408 -1.71 1.19 15.09
CA HIS A 408 -1.63 2.10 13.96
C HIS A 408 -2.98 2.78 13.66
N GLN A 409 -4.05 1.99 13.57
CA GLN A 409 -5.38 2.42 13.13
C GLN A 409 -6.46 1.47 13.65
N LYS A 410 -7.72 1.90 13.63
CA LYS A 410 -8.89 1.16 14.17
C LYS A 410 -9.27 -0.08 13.33
N VAL A 411 -8.37 -1.05 13.27
CA VAL A 411 -8.51 -2.34 12.59
C VAL A 411 -8.33 -3.44 13.62
N HIS A 412 -9.27 -4.37 13.69
CA HIS A 412 -9.21 -5.46 14.66
C HIS A 412 -8.25 -6.56 14.19
N LEU A 413 -7.29 -6.93 15.04
CA LEU A 413 -6.21 -7.87 14.77
C LEU A 413 -6.69 -9.31 14.67
N ALA A 414 -7.84 -9.68 15.26
CA ALA A 414 -8.43 -11.00 15.05
C ALA A 414 -8.86 -11.26 13.60
N GLY A 415 -8.99 -10.22 12.78
CA GLY A 415 -9.11 -10.39 11.33
C GLY A 415 -7.77 -10.68 10.65
N GLY A 416 -6.65 -10.67 11.36
CA GLY A 416 -5.30 -10.82 10.85
C GLY A 416 -4.88 -12.27 10.59
N ALA A 417 -3.58 -12.50 10.66
CA ALA A 417 -2.98 -13.83 10.62
C ALA A 417 -1.83 -13.92 11.63
N ILE A 418 -1.51 -15.13 12.07
CA ILE A 418 -0.30 -15.42 12.85
C ILE A 418 0.84 -15.73 11.87
N ILE A 419 2.02 -15.18 12.12
CA ILE A 419 3.25 -15.45 11.39
C ILE A 419 4.34 -15.78 12.41
N GLY A 420 4.64 -17.06 12.60
CA GLY A 420 5.51 -17.52 13.67
C GLY A 420 4.95 -17.14 15.05
N GLU A 421 5.63 -16.20 15.72
CA GLU A 421 5.29 -15.67 17.05
C GLU A 421 4.69 -14.26 17.01
N GLU A 422 4.38 -13.77 15.81
CA GLU A 422 3.84 -12.42 15.59
C GLU A 422 2.39 -12.48 15.10
N ILE A 423 1.57 -11.51 15.51
CA ILE A 423 0.25 -11.26 14.93
C ILE A 423 0.36 -10.16 13.87
N GLU A 424 -0.13 -10.44 12.67
CA GLU A 424 -0.09 -9.54 11.51
C GLU A 424 -1.47 -8.90 11.28
N CYS A 425 -1.52 -7.57 11.34
CA CYS A 425 -2.70 -6.76 11.06
C CYS A 425 -3.18 -6.99 9.62
N PRO A 426 -4.48 -7.22 9.37
CA PRO A 426 -4.98 -7.55 8.04
C PRO A 426 -4.97 -6.41 7.04
N LYS A 427 -4.71 -5.17 7.47
CA LYS A 427 -4.83 -3.98 6.62
C LYS A 427 -3.50 -3.54 6.01
N HIS A 428 -2.49 -3.29 6.86
CA HIS A 428 -1.17 -2.82 6.41
C HIS A 428 -0.04 -3.77 6.79
N ASN A 429 -0.40 -4.99 7.22
CA ASN A 429 0.54 -6.02 7.64
C ASN A 429 1.44 -5.56 8.79
N ALA A 430 1.01 -4.57 9.59
CA ALA A 430 1.68 -4.20 10.84
C ALA A 430 1.80 -5.45 11.72
N ARG A 431 2.91 -5.61 12.45
CA ARG A 431 3.11 -6.79 13.29
C ARG A 431 3.45 -6.43 14.71
N PHE A 432 3.03 -7.34 15.58
CA PHE A 432 3.30 -7.30 17.01
C PHE A 432 3.77 -8.67 17.45
N ASP A 433 4.78 -8.73 18.30
CA ASP A 433 5.10 -9.97 19.00
C ASP A 433 3.91 -10.34 19.92
N CYS A 434 3.42 -11.57 19.80
CA CYS A 434 2.18 -11.99 20.45
C CYS A 434 2.26 -11.98 21.99
N LEU A 435 3.46 -12.10 22.56
CA LEU A 435 3.64 -12.26 24.01
C LEU A 435 4.02 -10.96 24.71
N SER A 436 4.94 -10.21 24.12
CA SER A 436 5.40 -8.92 24.64
C SER A 436 4.54 -7.75 24.17
N GLY A 437 3.83 -7.90 23.04
CA GLY A 437 3.07 -6.83 22.39
C GLY A 437 3.94 -5.83 21.63
N GLU A 438 5.26 -6.01 21.58
CA GLU A 438 6.17 -5.10 20.89
C GLU A 438 5.80 -4.96 19.41
N ALA A 439 5.71 -3.73 18.91
CA ALA A 439 5.49 -3.46 17.50
C ALA A 439 6.77 -3.78 16.69
N THR A 440 6.77 -4.91 16.00
CA THR A 440 7.95 -5.42 15.27
C THR A 440 7.97 -4.99 13.80
N ARG A 441 6.82 -4.62 13.23
CA ARG A 441 6.70 -4.19 11.84
C ARG A 441 5.77 -2.99 11.67
N LYS A 442 6.28 -2.01 10.92
CA LYS A 442 5.53 -0.83 10.48
C LYS A 442 4.23 -1.22 9.75
N PRO A 443 3.19 -0.38 9.82
CA PRO A 443 3.17 0.94 10.46
C PRO A 443 2.87 0.97 11.96
N ALA A 444 2.88 -0.16 12.67
CA ALA A 444 2.79 -0.13 14.12
C ALA A 444 4.07 0.42 14.76
N HIS A 445 3.89 1.23 15.81
CA HIS A 445 4.98 1.81 16.61
C HIS A 445 4.72 1.72 18.11
N GLU A 446 3.47 1.76 18.52
CA GLU A 446 3.10 1.58 19.93
C GLU A 446 2.85 0.09 20.19
N MET A 447 3.38 -0.40 21.32
CA MET A 447 3.16 -1.78 21.73
C MET A 447 1.72 -2.03 22.15
N LEU A 448 1.24 -3.24 21.95
CA LEU A 448 -0.06 -3.69 22.48
C LEU A 448 0.08 -4.03 23.95
N ARG A 449 -0.98 -3.81 24.72
CA ARG A 449 -1.10 -4.41 26.04
C ARG A 449 -1.29 -5.91 25.89
N THR A 450 -0.46 -6.71 26.56
CA THR A 450 -0.63 -8.16 26.64
C THR A 450 -1.16 -8.57 28.01
N TYR A 451 -1.93 -9.65 28.03
CA TYR A 451 -2.56 -10.20 29.23
C TYR A 451 -1.98 -11.59 29.46
N PRO A 452 -1.31 -11.83 30.61
CA PRO A 452 -0.76 -13.14 30.92
C PRO A 452 -1.86 -14.21 30.89
N VAL A 453 -1.68 -15.21 30.04
CA VAL A 453 -2.63 -16.31 29.88
C VAL A 453 -2.32 -17.42 30.88
N THR A 454 -3.35 -17.84 31.62
CA THR A 454 -3.32 -19.02 32.48
C THR A 454 -4.28 -20.07 31.94
N VAL A 455 -3.83 -21.33 31.88
CA VAL A 455 -4.67 -22.48 31.52
C VAL A 455 -4.91 -23.32 32.76
N SER A 456 -6.18 -23.52 33.12
CA SER A 456 -6.61 -24.40 34.21
C SER A 456 -7.83 -25.19 33.76
N GLU A 457 -7.82 -26.52 33.97
CA GLU A 457 -8.89 -27.42 33.55
C GLU A 457 -9.29 -27.26 32.06
N GLY A 458 -8.30 -26.98 31.19
CA GLY A 458 -8.52 -26.76 29.76
C GLY A 458 -9.21 -25.44 29.40
N ARG A 459 -9.33 -24.50 30.34
CA ARG A 459 -9.90 -23.17 30.13
C ARG A 459 -8.79 -22.11 30.11
N ILE A 460 -8.85 -21.23 29.12
CA ILE A 460 -7.98 -20.07 28.98
C ILE A 460 -8.54 -18.96 29.88
N SER A 461 -7.70 -18.35 30.70
CA SER A 461 -8.07 -17.24 31.58
C SER A 461 -7.01 -16.16 31.61
N ILE A 462 -7.44 -14.93 31.86
CA ILE A 462 -6.60 -13.76 32.13
C ILE A 462 -7.13 -13.02 33.35
N ASP A 463 -6.32 -12.16 33.96
CA ASP A 463 -6.84 -11.17 34.89
C ASP A 463 -7.78 -10.20 34.17
N SER A 464 -8.87 -9.79 34.82
CA SER A 464 -9.82 -8.84 34.22
C SER A 464 -9.09 -7.57 33.75
N PRO A 465 -9.29 -7.16 32.47
CA PRO A 465 -8.75 -5.91 31.98
C PRO A 465 -9.27 -4.77 32.87
N ARG A 466 -8.38 -4.05 33.54
CA ARG A 466 -8.79 -2.86 34.29
C ARG A 466 -9.33 -1.82 33.31
N SER A 467 -10.49 -1.24 33.60
CA SER A 467 -10.94 -0.05 32.88
C SER A 467 -9.92 1.05 33.13
N ASP A 468 -9.41 1.69 32.08
CA ASP A 468 -8.72 2.96 32.27
C ASP A 468 -9.82 3.98 32.55
N SER A 469 -10.28 4.04 33.81
CA SER A 469 -11.11 5.15 34.26
C SER A 469 -10.30 6.40 34.00
N VAL A 470 -10.79 7.25 33.09
CA VAL A 470 -10.28 8.59 32.83
C VAL A 470 -9.99 9.24 34.19
N GLY A 471 -8.71 9.36 34.52
CA GLY A 471 -8.28 10.18 35.65
C GLY A 471 -8.74 11.61 35.36
N GLY A 472 -9.50 12.17 36.30
CA GLY A 472 -10.06 13.52 36.20
C GLY A 472 -9.05 14.65 36.22
#